data_AF-A0A2R6MGQ2-F1
#
_entry.id   AF-A0A2R6MGQ2-F1
#
_cell.length_a   1.000
_cell.length_b   1.000
_cell.length_c   1.000
_cell.angle_alpha   90.00
_cell.angle_beta   90.00
_cell.angle_gamma   90.00
#
_symmetry.space_group_name_H-M   'P 1'
#
loop_
_entity.id
_entity.type
_entity.pdbx_description
1 polymer ?
#
loop_
_entity_poly.entity_id
_entity_poly.type
_entity_poly.pdbx_seq_one_letter_code
_entity_poly.pdbx_strand_id
1 'polypeptide(L)' 'MTLQETLVETLPLALDAVLTIALTTIGLEAELSSLHSYGSNTTLALWFGFMGVLALYAGLALVGRERLLPRLRANA' A
#
# COMPACT_ATOMS: atom_id res chain seq x y z
N MET A 1 4.86 -32.03 -0.23
CA MET A 1 4.54 -30.69 -0.72
C MET A 1 5.08 -30.57 -2.13
N THR A 2 4.20 -30.40 -3.12
CA THR A 2 4.61 -30.26 -4.52
C THR A 2 4.88 -28.79 -4.85
N LEU A 3 5.72 -28.49 -5.86
CA LEU A 3 6.02 -27.10 -6.26
C LEU A 3 4.76 -26.28 -6.60
N GLN A 4 3.72 -26.94 -7.11
CA GLN A 4 2.42 -26.31 -7.41
C GLN A 4 1.67 -25.88 -6.16
N GLU A 5 1.66 -26.69 -5.10
CA GLU A 5 1.06 -26.31 -3.80
C GLU A 5 1.75 -25.07 -3.22
N THR A 6 3.09 -25.07 -3.20
CA THR A 6 3.86 -23.96 -2.63
C THR A 6 3.64 -22.65 -3.39
N LEU A 7 3.52 -22.71 -4.73
CA LEU A 7 3.20 -21.54 -5.54
C LEU A 7 1.79 -21.00 -5.27
N VAL A 8 0.79 -21.88 -5.17
CA VAL A 8 -0.59 -21.47 -4.89
C VAL A 8 -0.72 -20.81 -3.52
N GLU A 9 0.06 -21.29 -2.55
CA GLU A 9 0.04 -20.79 -1.18
C GLU A 9 0.81 -19.46 -0.99
N THR A 10 1.92 -19.28 -1.71
CA THR A 10 2.77 -18.08 -1.61
C THR A 10 2.37 -16.94 -2.54
N LEU A 11 1.70 -17.22 -3.66
CA LEU A 11 1.23 -16.21 -4.60
C LEU A 11 0.37 -15.09 -3.95
N PRO A 12 -0.66 -15.39 -3.16
CA PRO A 12 -1.48 -14.34 -2.56
C PRO A 12 -0.70 -13.52 -1.52
N LEU A 13 0.28 -14.12 -0.84
CA LEU A 13 1.17 -13.41 0.06
C LEU A 13 2.06 -12.41 -0.71
N ALA A 14 2.64 -12.84 -1.83
CA ALA A 14 3.43 -11.97 -2.69
C ALA A 14 2.59 -10.82 -3.26
N LEU A 15 1.34 -11.09 -3.66
CA LEU A 15 0.42 -10.07 -4.15
C LEU A 15 0.07 -9.03 -3.06
N ASP A 16 -0.26 -9.48 -1.85
CA ASP A 16 -0.54 -8.56 -0.73
C ASP A 16 0.70 -7.71 -0.37
N ALA A 17 1.91 -8.28 -0.46
CA ALA A 17 3.16 -7.56 -0.25
C ALA A 17 3.39 -6.50 -1.32
N VAL A 18 3.25 -6.87 -2.60
CA VAL A 18 3.40 -5.94 -3.73
C VAL A 18 2.36 -4.82 -3.66
N LEU A 19 1.10 -5.14 -3.35
CA LEU A 19 0.03 -4.15 -3.18
C LEU A 19 0.32 -3.19 -2.03
N THR A 20 0.78 -3.72 -0.88
CA THR A 20 1.15 -2.90 0.28
C THR A 20 2.25 -1.92 -0.09
N ILE A 21 3.31 -2.39 -0.75
CA ILE A 21 4.44 -1.55 -1.17
C ILE A 21 3.97 -0.51 -2.19
N ALA A 22 3.25 -0.92 -3.24
CA ALA A 22 2.79 -0.03 -4.30
C ALA A 22 1.90 1.08 -3.76
N LEU A 23 0.88 0.75 -2.95
CA LEU A 23 -0.02 1.73 -2.35
C LEU A 23 0.72 2.68 -1.41
N THR A 24 1.68 2.16 -0.63
CA THR A 24 2.50 2.99 0.27
C THR A 24 3.34 3.98 -0.53
N THR A 25 4.05 3.53 -1.57
CA THR A 25 4.85 4.40 -2.44
C THR A 25 3.99 5.47 -3.11
N ILE A 26 2.85 5.08 -3.69
CA ILE A 26 1.90 6.02 -4.31
C ILE A 26 1.42 7.06 -3.29
N GLY A 27 1.11 6.64 -2.06
CA GLY A 27 0.69 7.52 -1.00
C GLY A 27 1.76 8.54 -0.61
N LEU A 28 3.02 8.12 -0.48
CA LEU A 28 4.14 9.01 -0.20
C LEU A 28 4.39 10.03 -1.32
N GLU A 29 4.32 9.60 -2.58
CA GLU A 29 4.45 10.49 -3.75
C GLU A 29 3.32 11.53 -3.80
N ALA A 30 2.09 11.13 -3.44
CA ALA A 30 0.96 12.04 -3.35
C ALA A 30 1.15 13.06 -2.21
N GLU A 31 1.64 12.66 -1.03
CA GLU A 31 1.99 13.60 0.04
C GLU A 31 3.09 14.59 -0.39
N LEU A 32 4.13 14.12 -1.09
CA LEU A 32 5.17 15.00 -1.65
C LEU A 32 4.60 16.00 -2.68
N SER A 33 3.65 15.55 -3.50
CA SER A 33 2.97 16.39 -4.49
C SER A 33 2.04 17.42 -3.83
N SER A 34 1.41 17.04 -2.71
CA SER A 34 0.61 17.94 -1.87
C SER A 34 1.48 19.09 -1.34
N LEU A 35 2.64 18.76 -0.77
CA LEU A 35 3.59 19.74 -0.25
C LEU A 35 4.12 20.67 -1.34
N HIS A 36 4.41 20.16 -2.54
CA HIS A 36 4.81 21.00 -3.68
C HIS A 36 3.69 21.94 -4.16
N SER A 37 2.44 21.48 -4.09
CA SER A 37 1.28 22.28 -4.50
C SER A 37 0.88 23.29 -3.41
N TYR A 38 1.36 23.11 -2.18
CA TYR A 38 1.04 23.98 -1.06
C TYR A 38 1.59 25.39 -1.30
N GLY A 39 0.72 26.40 -1.21
CA GLY A 39 1.04 27.80 -1.48
C GLY A 39 0.96 28.21 -2.95
N SER A 40 0.97 27.28 -3.90
CA SER A 40 0.72 27.57 -5.33
C SER A 40 -0.73 27.31 -5.73
N ASN A 41 -1.26 26.13 -5.38
CA ASN A 41 -2.63 25.75 -5.64
C ASN A 41 -3.17 24.89 -4.48
N THR A 42 -3.88 25.55 -3.56
CA THR A 42 -4.45 24.92 -2.37
C THR A 42 -5.41 23.77 -2.70
N THR A 43 -6.18 23.87 -3.78
CA THR A 43 -7.11 22.81 -4.19
C THR A 43 -6.36 21.55 -4.60
N LEU A 44 -5.28 21.68 -5.38
CA LEU A 44 -4.43 20.54 -5.73
C LEU A 44 -3.69 19.98 -4.52
N ALA A 45 -3.19 20.84 -3.63
CA ALA A 45 -2.54 20.40 -2.40
C ALA A 45 -3.48 19.53 -1.55
N LEU A 46 -4.71 20.00 -1.32
CA LEU A 46 -5.72 19.24 -0.57
C LEU A 46 -6.10 17.93 -1.27
N TRP A 47 -6.24 17.94 -2.59
CA TRP A 47 -6.52 16.73 -3.36
C TRP A 47 -5.42 15.68 -3.21
N PHE A 48 -4.16 16.08 -3.41
CA PHE A 48 -3.03 15.17 -3.29
C PHE A 48 -2.86 14.66 -1.86
N GLY A 49 -3.01 15.51 -0.85
CA GLY A 49 -2.93 15.08 0.55
C GLY A 49 -4.06 14.11 0.91
N PHE A 50 -5.29 14.37 0.46
CA PHE A 50 -6.40 13.44 0.68
C PHE A 50 -6.14 12.07 0.02
N MET A 51 -5.70 12.06 -1.23
CA MET A 51 -5.37 10.82 -1.94
C MET A 51 -4.15 10.11 -1.34
N GLY A 52 -3.17 10.86 -0.84
CA GLY A 52 -1.98 10.35 -0.16
C GLY A 52 -2.36 9.59 1.10
N VAL A 53 -3.11 10.23 2.00
CA VAL A 53 -3.66 9.60 3.21
C VAL A 53 -4.47 8.34 2.88
N LEU A 54 -5.35 8.39 1.86
CA LEU A 54 -6.15 7.22 1.46
C LEU A 54 -5.27 6.06 0.97
N ALA A 55 -4.28 6.34 0.13
CA ALA A 55 -3.38 5.32 -0.39
C ALA A 55 -2.51 4.70 0.71
N LEU A 56 -1.99 5.53 1.64
CA LEU A 56 -1.24 5.05 2.81
C LEU A 56 -2.12 4.20 3.73
N TYR A 57 -3.36 4.63 3.99
CA TYR A 57 -4.30 3.85 4.79
C TYR A 57 -4.62 2.50 4.13
N ALA A 58 -4.90 2.50 2.83
CA ALA A 58 -5.17 1.27 2.08
C ALA A 58 -3.95 0.34 2.09
N GLY A 59 -2.75 0.86 1.81
CA GLY A 59 -1.51 0.10 1.80
C GLY A 59 -1.17 -0.48 3.16
N LEU A 60 -1.11 0.34 4.21
CA LEU A 60 -0.61 -0.06 5.52
C LEU A 60 -1.66 -0.72 6.41
N ALA A 61 -2.89 -0.20 6.45
CA ALA A 61 -3.92 -0.72 7.35
C ALA A 61 -4.70 -1.87 6.69
N LEU A 62 -5.29 -1.65 5.51
CA LEU A 62 -6.18 -2.63 4.88
C LEU A 62 -5.42 -3.81 4.25
N VAL A 63 -4.31 -3.55 3.57
CA VAL A 63 -3.54 -4.63 2.92
C VAL A 63 -2.44 -5.11 3.86
N GLY A 64 -1.57 -4.22 4.32
CA GLY A 64 -0.42 -4.57 5.16
C GLY A 64 -0.82 -5.23 6.47
N ARG A 65 -1.62 -4.55 7.29
CA ARG A 65 -1.95 -5.03 8.63
C ARG A 65 -3.03 -6.11 8.64
N GLU A 66 -4.07 -5.97 7.84
CA GLU A 66 -5.23 -6.87 7.88
C GLU A 66 -5.08 -8.12 7.01
N ARG A 67 -4.25 -8.10 5.96
CA ARG A 67 -4.07 -9.24 5.06
C ARG A 67 -2.65 -9.80 5.08
N LEU A 68 -1.65 -8.96 4.86
CA LEU A 68 -0.26 -9.37 4.72
C LEU A 68 0.32 -9.90 6.05
N LEU A 69 0.23 -9.15 7.14
CA LEU A 69 0.79 -9.56 8.44
C LEU A 69 0.21 -10.89 8.96
N PRO A 70 -1.11 -11.14 8.90
CA PRO A 70 -1.67 -12.43 9.29
C PRO A 70 -1.17 -13.58 8.42
N ARG A 71 -1.12 -13.41 7.09
CA ARG A 71 -0.59 -14.43 6.17
C ARG A 71 0.89 -14.70 6.41
N LEU A 72 1.69 -13.67 6.67
CA LEU A 72 3.11 -13.83 7.02
C LEU A 72 3.26 -14.65 8.31
N ARG A 73 2.45 -14.36 9.33
CA ARG A 73 2.49 -15.09 10.60
C ARG A 73 2.02 -16.52 10.50
N ALA A 74 1.09 -16.82 9.59
CA ALA A 74 0.63 -18.19 9.34
C ALA A 74 1.69 -19.04 8.62
N ASN A 75 2.59 -18.40 7.88
CA ASN A 75 3.62 -19.04 7.05
C ASN A 75 5.04 -18.94 7.65
N ALA A 76 5.19 -18.43 8.88
CA ALA A 76 6.46 -18.28 9.61
C ALA A 76 6.59 -19.35 10.69
#